data_AF-A0AA43TLQ0-F1
#
_entry.id   AF-A0AA43TLQ0-F1
#
_cell.length_a   1.000
_cell.length_b   1.000
_cell.length_c   1.000
_cell.angle_alpha   90.00
_cell.angle_beta   90.00
_cell.angle_gamma   90.00
#
_symmetry.space_group_name_H-M   'P 1'
#
loop_
_entity.id
_entity.type
_entity.pdbx_description
1 polymer ?
#
loop_
_entity_poly.entity_id
_entity_poly.type
_entity_poly.pdbx_seq_one_letter_code
_entity_poly.pdbx_strand_id
1 'polypeptide(L)'
;MTLIEMQITLCDGSEKNASGNLRKWLKKLETAGIIEIERVDDGKLTSNGSYCYTLANDLGPKAPIVRARNGDVFDPNSNAVIKRPEQ
;
A
#
# COMPACT_ATOMS: atom_id res chain seq x y z
N MET A 1 -7.86 -8.15 -3.63
CA MET A 1 -8.25 -6.72 -3.55
C MET A 1 -7.36 -5.92 -4.50
N THR A 2 -7.96 -5.10 -5.36
CA THR A 2 -7.30 -4.26 -6.37
C THR A 2 -7.25 -2.79 -5.93
N LEU A 3 -6.47 -1.96 -6.62
CA LEU A 3 -6.38 -0.52 -6.32
C LEU A 3 -7.74 0.19 -6.49
N ILE A 4 -8.53 -0.19 -7.50
CA ILE A 4 -9.84 0.42 -7.79
C ILE A 4 -10.82 0.09 -6.66
N GLU A 5 -10.84 -1.17 -6.21
CA GLU A 5 -11.69 -1.60 -5.08
C GLU A 5 -11.34 -0.83 -3.79
N MET A 6 -10.05 -0.60 -3.52
CA MET A 6 -9.62 0.20 -2.38
C MET A 6 -10.07 1.65 -2.48
N GLN A 7 -9.97 2.26 -3.67
CA GLN A 7 -10.40 3.64 -3.87
C GLN A 7 -11.91 3.81 -3.69
N ILE A 8 -12.71 2.90 -4.25
CA ILE A 8 -14.17 2.91 -4.08
C ILE A 8 -14.54 2.79 -2.60
N THR A 9 -13.77 2.04 -1.82
CA THR A 9 -14.04 1.80 -0.40
C THR A 9 -13.59 2.96 0.50
N LEU A 10 -12.47 3.60 0.18
CA LEU A 10 -11.78 4.53 1.09
C LEU A 10 -11.94 6.00 0.72
N CYS A 11 -12.18 6.31 -0.55
CA CYS A 11 -12.18 7.69 -1.01
C CYS A 11 -13.57 8.32 -0.89
N ASP A 12 -13.61 9.54 -0.34
CA ASP A 12 -14.83 10.34 -0.22
C ASP A 12 -14.89 11.49 -1.24
N GLY A 13 -13.84 11.65 -2.06
CA GLY A 13 -13.76 12.67 -3.09
C GLY A 13 -13.15 13.99 -2.62
N SER A 14 -12.79 14.11 -1.34
CA SER A 14 -12.07 15.27 -0.81
C SER A 14 -10.58 15.28 -1.19
N GLU A 15 -10.05 14.15 -1.68
CA GLU A 15 -8.63 13.98 -1.93
C GLU A 15 -8.20 14.60 -3.27
N LYS A 16 -7.20 15.48 -3.21
CA LYS A 16 -6.61 16.10 -4.41
C LYS A 16 -6.05 15.09 -5.42
N ASN A 17 -5.52 13.96 -4.95
CA ASN A 17 -4.95 12.89 -5.79
C ASN A 17 -4.97 11.54 -5.07
N ALA A 18 -6.17 10.99 -4.84
CA ALA A 18 -6.37 9.70 -4.20
C ALA A 18 -5.49 8.59 -4.80
N SER A 19 -5.54 8.42 -6.12
CA SER A 19 -4.79 7.37 -6.84
C SER A 19 -3.28 7.46 -6.66
N GLY A 20 -2.71 8.65 -6.84
CA GLY A 20 -1.28 8.86 -6.69
C GLY A 20 -0.81 8.68 -5.26
N ASN A 21 -1.60 9.14 -4.28
CA ASN A 21 -1.29 9.01 -2.87
C ASN A 21 -1.34 7.54 -2.42
N LEU A 22 -2.41 6.82 -2.78
CA LEU A 22 -2.58 5.42 -2.42
C LEU A 22 -1.48 4.54 -3.03
N ARG A 23 -1.13 4.74 -4.31
CA ARG A 23 -0.03 4.00 -4.96
C ARG A 23 1.30 4.22 -4.25
N LYS A 24 1.63 5.48 -3.90
CA LYS A 24 2.87 5.81 -3.18
C LYS A 24 2.90 5.14 -1.80
N TRP A 25 1.78 5.16 -1.09
CA TRP A 25 1.66 4.53 0.22
C TRP A 25 1.82 3.00 0.12
N LEU A 26 1.10 2.33 -0.78
CA LEU A 26 1.22 0.88 -1.01
C LEU A 26 2.65 0.47 -1.36
N LYS A 27 3.35 1.23 -2.23
CA LYS A 27 4.74 0.94 -2.58
C LYS A 27 5.68 1.01 -1.37
N LYS A 28 5.44 1.94 -0.45
CA LYS A 28 6.21 2.05 0.79
C LYS A 28 5.95 0.90 1.75
N LEU A 29 4.70 0.43 1.84
CA LEU A 29 4.37 -0.76 2.62
C LEU A 29 5.01 -2.02 2.06
N GLU A 30 5.02 -2.19 0.74
CA GLU A 30 5.71 -3.31 0.09
C GLU A 30 7.21 -3.27 0.38
N THR A 31 7.83 -2.09 0.24
CA THR A 31 9.26 -1.92 0.55
C THR A 31 9.59 -2.24 2.03
N ALA A 32 8.62 -2.04 2.93
CA ALA A 32 8.75 -2.35 4.35
C ALA A 32 8.41 -3.82 4.68
N GLY A 33 8.01 -4.64 3.71
CA GLY A 33 7.63 -6.05 3.91
C GLY A 33 6.28 -6.24 4.58
N ILE A 34 5.41 -5.22 4.57
CA ILE A 34 4.08 -5.28 5.19
C ILE A 34 3.07 -5.93 4.25
N ILE A 35 3.20 -5.63 2.96
CA ILE A 35 2.36 -6.20 1.90
C ILE A 35 3.21 -6.77 0.79
N GLU A 36 2.64 -7.72 0.07
CA GLU A 36 3.15 -8.21 -1.20
C GLU A 36 2.27 -7.71 -2.34
N ILE A 37 2.89 -7.42 -3.47
CA ILE A 37 2.21 -6.94 -4.67
C ILE A 37 2.48 -7.94 -5.79
N GLU A 38 1.43 -8.58 -6.27
CA GLU A 38 1.49 -9.50 -7.41
C GLU A 38 0.74 -8.92 -8.59
N ARG A 39 1.33 -8.99 -9.78
CA ARG A 39 0.63 -8.63 -11.02
C ARG A 39 -0.22 -9.82 -11.45
N VAL A 40 -1.52 -9.57 -11.58
CA VAL A 40 -2.49 -10.52 -12.12
C VAL A 40 -2.74 -10.16 -13.58
N ASP A 41 -2.51 -11.14 -14.46
CA ASP A 41 -2.83 -11.02 -15.87
C ASP A 41 -4.35 -10.93 -16.04
N ASP A 42 -4.81 -9.91 -16.76
CA ASP A 42 -6.22 -9.69 -17.05
C ASP A 42 -6.61 -10.21 -18.45
N GLY A 43 -5.70 -10.92 -19.12
CA GLY A 43 -5.91 -11.53 -20.43
C GLY A 43 -6.05 -10.51 -21.57
N LYS A 44 -5.81 -9.22 -21.30
CA LYS A 44 -5.91 -8.14 -22.29
C LYS A 44 -4.52 -7.75 -22.77
N LEU A 45 -4.27 -7.96 -24.06
CA LEU A 45 -2.99 -7.72 -24.71
C LEU A 45 -2.40 -6.31 -24.52
N THR A 46 -3.25 -5.30 -24.33
CA THR A 46 -2.86 -3.88 -24.20
C THR A 46 -3.02 -3.33 -22.78
N SER A 47 -3.46 -4.15 -21.81
CA SER A 47 -3.64 -3.71 -20.44
C SER A 47 -2.34 -3.85 -19.65
N ASN A 48 -2.11 -2.93 -18.71
CA ASN A 48 -1.02 -3.06 -17.75
C ASN A 48 -1.28 -4.19 -16.73
N GLY A 49 -2.39 -4.93 -16.86
CA GLY A 49 -2.86 -5.93 -15.91
C GLY A 49 -3.45 -5.28 -14.66
N SER A 50 -3.87 -6.12 -13.72
CA SER A 50 -4.27 -5.68 -12.38
C SER A 50 -3.21 -6.06 -11.36
N TYR A 51 -3.22 -5.42 -10.20
CA TYR A 51 -2.35 -5.81 -9.08
C TYR A 51 -3.21 -6.30 -7.94
N CYS A 52 -2.84 -7.46 -7.40
CA CYS A 52 -3.36 -7.98 -6.14
C CYS A 52 -2.40 -7.61 -5.03
N TYR A 53 -2.98 -7.16 -3.92
CA TYR A 53 -2.25 -6.76 -2.72
C TYR A 53 -2.60 -7.73 -1.59
N THR A 54 -1.60 -8.37 -1.03
CA THR A 54 -1.74 -9.34 0.06
C THR A 54 -1.02 -8.84 1.29
N LEU A 55 -1.61 -9.00 2.47
CA LEU A 55 -0.97 -8.65 3.73
C LEU A 55 0.05 -9.74 4.09
N ALA A 56 1.31 -9.37 4.19
CA ALA A 56 2.40 -10.27 4.55
C ALA A 56 2.73 -10.21 6.05
N ASN A 57 2.58 -9.03 6.66
CA ASN A 57 2.78 -8.81 8.09
C ASN A 57 1.63 -7.97 8.65
N ASP A 58 0.85 -8.56 9.56
CA ASP A 58 -0.24 -7.88 10.22
C ASP A 58 0.27 -7.03 11.40
N LEU A 59 0.18 -5.71 11.25
CA LEU A 59 0.59 -4.74 12.27
C LEU A 59 -0.53 -4.42 13.27
N GLY A 60 -1.73 -4.99 13.09
CA GLY A 60 -2.90 -4.72 13.90
C GLY A 60 -3.81 -3.64 13.32
N PRO A 61 -4.76 -3.12 14.12
CA PRO A 61 -5.94 -2.43 13.62
C PRO A 61 -5.68 -1.01 13.09
N LYS A 62 -4.63 -0.33 13.54
CA LYS A 62 -4.31 1.01 13.07
C LYS A 62 -3.40 0.94 11.85
N ALA A 63 -3.78 1.65 10.79
CA ALA A 63 -2.98 1.67 9.57
C ALA A 63 -1.59 2.33 9.78
N PRO A 64 -0.53 1.76 9.17
CA PRO A 64 0.81 2.35 9.22
C PRO A 64 0.89 3.68 8.46
N ILE A 65 1.70 4.60 9.00
CA ILE A 65 1.84 5.97 8.51
C ILE A 65 3.18 6.14 7.81
N VAL A 66 3.15 6.57 6.54
CA VAL A 66 4.37 6.95 5.81
C VAL A 66 4.72 8.39 6.13
N ARG A 67 5.88 8.61 6.77
CA ARG A 67 6.35 9.95 7.13
C ARG A 67 6.91 10.67 5.90
N ALA A 68 6.33 11.82 5.55
CA ALA A 68 6.69 12.55 4.33
C ALA A 68 8.17 12.99 4.26
N ARG A 69 8.79 13.30 5.42
CA ARG A 69 10.14 13.87 5.47
C ARG A 69 11.23 12.87 5.07
N ASN A 70 11.13 11.63 5.53
CA ASN A 70 12.18 10.61 5.37
C ASN A 70 11.67 9.33 4.67
N GLY A 71 10.36 9.20 4.47
CA GLY A 71 9.76 8.04 3.83
C GLY A 71 9.66 6.80 4.73
N ASP A 72 9.91 6.95 6.04
CA ASP A 72 9.81 5.88 7.01
C ASP A 72 8.36 5.44 7.19
N VAL A 73 8.18 4.15 7.42
CA VAL A 73 6.88 3.57 7.77
C VAL A 73 6.80 3.44 9.29
N PHE A 74 5.91 4.20 9.90
CA PHE A 74 5.67 4.18 11.34
C PHE A 74 4.42 3.34 11.64
N ASP A 75 4.55 2.40 12.56
CA ASP A 75 3.45 1.60 13.08
C ASP A 75 2.89 2.22 14.37
N PRO A 76 1.66 2.77 14.35
CA PRO A 76 1.02 3.34 15.53
C PRO A 76 0.51 2.30 16.54
N ASN A 77 0.50 1.00 16.21
CA ASN A 77 0.10 -0.06 17.14
C ASN A 77 1.27 -0.40 18.09
N SER A 78 2.47 -0.60 17.54
CA SER A 78 3.69 -0.84 18.33
C SER A 78 4.46 0.42 18.73
N ASN A 79 4.07 1.59 18.20
CA ASN A 79 4.78 2.87 18.38
C ASN A 79 6.24 2.82 17.89
N ALA A 80 6.50 2.08 16.81
CA ALA A 80 7.83 1.84 16.27
C ALA A 80 7.93 2.18 14.78
N VAL A 81 9.15 2.40 14.29
CA VAL A 81 9.43 2.53 12.86
C VAL A 81 9.76 1.14 12.31
N ILE A 82 9.03 0.73 11.27
CA ILE A 82 9.27 -0.53 10.57
C ILE A 82 10.54 -0.37 9.74
N LYS A 83 11.55 -1.17 10.08
CA LYS A 83 12.77 -1.28 9.29
C LYS A 83 12.57 -2.31 8.20
N ARG A 84 13.18 -2.05 7.04
CA ARG A 84 13.22 -3.04 5.94
C ARG A 84 13.83 -4.33 6.49
N PRO A 85 13.21 -5.50 6.29
CA PRO A 85 13.89 -6.76 6.55
C PRO A 85 15.15 -6.84 5.67
N GLU A 86 16.31 -7.12 6.26
CA GLU A 86 17.53 -7.37 5.48
C GLU A 86 17.25 -8.56 4.55
N GLN A 87 17.47 -8.36 3.24
CA GLN A 87 17.28 -9.39 2.22
C GLN A 87 18.43 -10.39 2.24
#